data_AF-A0A932BZJ0-F1
#
_entry.id   AF-A0A932BZJ0-F1
#
_cell.length_a   1.000
_cell.length_b   1.000
_cell.length_c   1.000
_cell.angle_alpha   90.00
_cell.angle_beta   90.00
_cell.angle_gamma   90.00
#
_symmetry.space_group_name_H-M   'P 1'
#
loop_
_entity.id
_entity.type
_entity.pdbx_description
1 polymer ?
#
loop_
_entity_poly.entity_id
_entity_poly.type
_entity_poly.pdbx_seq_one_letter_code
_entity_poly.pdbx_strand_id
1 'polypeptide(L)'
;MSSARKATLVGTIAVALVALVVWRLGPAPGARADARRARDQRSSATGALRDRLDRATELLVLAERRDSIMRLLAGREWPAESLLVLADPGLPAWRVQASVQPMRRQWESAQPVTPGYRVAFVLVSATSLAIHGIYRGAGAARVRHVLPDATDGRTCLVLRDFSGDELTDRARTRIERLRIEDSLGTVIADDVFQRQQRERTRENRTLGPCAFLAAFGPPGAAARRWLDSTSWLGAVKANWLEGERGLAKNVTFKNRSASEPALTIAAKRMFEPAPEWRGRICAASETGACPQFLQAGLGSAVERAAPALLIGDRQISRRGESIDTDERRFQDPRSRFLADLVRTGGRERFLRFWRANGSLPQVYEAIYGVPADVAWQQWTLESIGGPMGMGPSFSVQGGLAALGLAVVAIAAGIASFSRRQSR
;
A
#
# COMPACT_ATOMS: atom_id res chain seq x y z
N MET A 1 -24.90 -5.09 -70.18
CA MET A 1 -23.81 -5.94 -69.63
C MET A 1 -24.41 -7.26 -69.18
N SER A 2 -23.96 -8.39 -69.76
CA SER A 2 -24.51 -9.72 -69.45
C SER A 2 -24.28 -10.09 -67.98
N SER A 3 -25.21 -10.88 -67.40
CA SER A 3 -25.16 -11.40 -66.03
C SER A 3 -23.78 -11.95 -65.64
N ALA A 4 -23.09 -12.59 -66.58
CA ALA A 4 -21.74 -13.12 -66.42
C ALA A 4 -20.71 -12.04 -66.01
N ARG A 5 -20.78 -10.82 -66.56
CA ARG A 5 -19.81 -9.74 -66.22
C ARG A 5 -19.99 -9.20 -64.80
N LYS A 6 -21.23 -9.19 -64.27
CA LYS A 6 -21.51 -8.77 -62.89
C LYS A 6 -20.95 -9.77 -61.87
N ALA A 7 -21.07 -11.06 -62.14
CA ALA A 7 -20.53 -12.11 -61.27
C ALA A 7 -19.00 -12.05 -61.16
N THR A 8 -18.29 -11.85 -62.28
CA THR A 8 -16.83 -11.67 -62.27
C THR A 8 -16.37 -10.44 -61.52
N LEU A 9 -17.10 -9.31 -61.60
CA LEU A 9 -16.74 -8.08 -60.91
C LEU A 9 -16.91 -8.20 -59.38
N VAL A 10 -17.97 -8.87 -58.94
CA VAL A 10 -18.20 -9.13 -57.50
C VAL A 10 -17.13 -10.08 -56.97
N GLY A 11 -16.76 -11.11 -57.74
CA GLY A 11 -15.67 -12.03 -57.39
C GLY A 11 -14.32 -11.34 -57.25
N THR A 12 -13.94 -10.48 -58.19
CA THR A 12 -12.65 -9.75 -58.11
C THR A 12 -12.62 -8.71 -57.00
N ILE A 13 -13.73 -8.02 -56.72
CA ILE A 13 -13.82 -7.09 -55.58
C ILE A 13 -13.72 -7.87 -54.25
N ALA A 14 -14.37 -9.03 -54.14
CA ALA A 14 -14.27 -9.86 -52.93
C ALA A 14 -12.85 -10.38 -52.72
N VAL A 15 -12.18 -10.89 -53.77
CA VAL A 15 -10.79 -11.37 -53.70
C VAL A 15 -9.82 -10.22 -53.42
N ALA A 16 -10.00 -9.04 -54.03
CA ALA A 16 -9.19 -7.86 -53.75
C ALA A 16 -9.40 -7.35 -52.32
N LEU A 17 -10.62 -7.38 -51.79
CA LEU A 17 -10.90 -7.03 -50.39
C LEU A 17 -10.29 -8.05 -49.43
N VAL A 18 -10.37 -9.35 -49.71
CA VAL A 18 -9.72 -10.39 -48.89
C VAL A 18 -8.20 -10.24 -48.94
N ALA A 19 -7.61 -10.01 -50.12
CA ALA A 19 -6.18 -9.78 -50.27
C ALA A 19 -5.72 -8.48 -49.57
N LEU A 20 -6.51 -7.40 -49.63
CA LEU A 20 -6.23 -6.15 -48.93
C LEU A 20 -6.37 -6.31 -47.41
N VAL A 21 -7.34 -7.11 -46.94
CA VAL A 21 -7.48 -7.48 -45.53
C VAL A 21 -6.29 -8.33 -45.08
N VAL A 22 -5.90 -9.37 -45.83
CA VAL A 22 -4.74 -10.22 -45.53
C VAL A 22 -3.42 -9.43 -45.57
N TRP A 23 -3.26 -8.51 -46.52
CA TRP A 23 -2.07 -7.67 -46.61
C TRP A 23 -2.00 -6.62 -45.50
N ARG A 24 -3.16 -6.01 -45.12
CA ARG A 24 -3.24 -5.15 -43.92
C ARG A 24 -3.04 -5.92 -42.61
N LEU A 25 -3.24 -7.23 -42.59
CA LEU A 25 -3.03 -8.06 -41.41
C LEU A 25 -1.53 -8.32 -41.09
N GLY A 26 -0.60 -7.96 -41.99
CA GLY A 26 0.85 -8.00 -41.74
C GLY A 26 1.41 -9.42 -41.47
N PRO A 27 2.74 -9.59 -41.29
CA PRO A 27 3.29 -10.86 -40.83
C PRO A 27 2.60 -11.26 -39.53
N ALA A 28 2.22 -12.54 -39.42
CA ALA A 28 1.38 -13.06 -38.34
C ALA A 28 1.80 -12.44 -36.99
N PRO A 29 0.92 -11.68 -36.31
CA PRO A 29 1.26 -10.90 -35.12
C PRO A 29 1.87 -11.71 -33.97
N GLY A 30 1.82 -13.05 -34.04
CA GLY A 30 2.46 -13.98 -33.11
C GLY A 30 3.98 -13.80 -32.96
N ALA A 31 4.78 -13.89 -34.03
CA ALA A 31 6.24 -14.03 -33.87
C ALA A 31 6.93 -12.83 -33.18
N ARG A 32 6.48 -11.60 -33.47
CA ARG A 32 6.99 -10.39 -32.79
C ARG A 32 6.40 -10.22 -31.38
N ALA A 33 5.15 -10.61 -31.16
CA ALA A 33 4.54 -10.59 -29.84
C ALA A 33 5.17 -11.64 -28.92
N ASP A 34 5.50 -12.82 -29.42
CA ASP A 34 6.10 -13.91 -28.67
C ASP A 34 7.56 -13.61 -28.32
N ALA A 35 8.34 -12.99 -29.23
CA ALA A 35 9.68 -12.51 -28.91
C ALA A 35 9.68 -11.39 -27.85
N ARG A 36 8.70 -10.47 -27.88
CA ARG A 36 8.52 -9.45 -26.83
C ARG A 36 8.10 -10.07 -25.51
N ARG A 37 7.10 -10.96 -25.50
CA ARG A 37 6.68 -11.72 -24.31
C ARG A 37 7.83 -12.51 -23.71
N ALA A 38 8.66 -13.18 -24.51
CA ALA A 38 9.81 -13.91 -24.03
C ALA A 38 10.89 -13.00 -23.42
N ARG A 39 11.13 -11.81 -23.99
CA ARG A 39 12.05 -10.81 -23.42
C ARG A 39 11.50 -10.19 -22.12
N ASP A 40 10.20 -9.89 -22.09
CA ASP A 40 9.51 -9.39 -20.90
C ASP A 40 9.46 -10.47 -19.80
N GLN A 41 9.30 -11.75 -20.16
CA GLN A 41 9.37 -12.89 -19.22
C GLN A 41 10.78 -13.14 -18.69
N ARG A 42 11.84 -13.05 -19.52
CA ARG A 42 13.22 -13.21 -19.04
C ARG A 42 13.67 -12.04 -18.16
N SER A 43 13.30 -10.82 -18.53
CA SER A 43 13.55 -9.64 -17.70
C SER A 43 12.74 -9.69 -16.41
N SER A 44 11.52 -10.23 -16.43
CA SER A 44 10.72 -10.43 -15.22
C SER A 44 11.26 -11.55 -14.33
N ALA A 45 11.75 -12.66 -14.87
CA ALA A 45 12.35 -13.74 -14.09
C ALA A 45 13.64 -13.30 -13.38
N THR A 46 14.54 -12.62 -14.11
CA THR A 46 15.78 -12.07 -13.53
C THR A 46 15.47 -10.99 -12.50
N GLY A 47 14.50 -10.12 -12.77
CA GLY A 47 14.01 -9.13 -11.82
C GLY A 47 13.44 -9.77 -10.56
N ALA A 48 12.58 -10.78 -10.69
CA ALA A 48 12.00 -11.50 -9.57
C ALA A 48 13.05 -12.23 -8.73
N LEU A 49 14.09 -12.80 -9.35
CA LEU A 49 15.19 -13.43 -8.62
C LEU A 49 16.00 -12.38 -7.84
N ARG A 50 16.31 -11.25 -8.46
CA ARG A 50 17.00 -10.12 -7.82
C ARG A 50 16.19 -9.56 -6.65
N ASP A 51 14.89 -9.39 -6.81
CA ASP A 51 13.99 -8.93 -5.75
C ASP A 51 13.96 -9.92 -4.57
N ARG A 52 13.99 -11.23 -4.84
CA ARG A 52 14.06 -12.27 -3.79
C ARG A 52 15.41 -12.23 -3.07
N LEU A 53 16.52 -12.11 -3.80
CA LEU A 53 17.85 -12.02 -3.20
C LEU A 53 18.01 -10.78 -2.34
N ASP A 54 17.56 -9.62 -2.84
CA ASP A 54 17.57 -8.37 -2.08
C ASP A 54 16.74 -8.51 -0.79
N ARG A 55 15.54 -9.12 -0.85
CA ARG A 55 14.70 -9.36 0.33
C ARG A 55 15.35 -10.31 1.34
N ALA A 56 15.95 -11.40 0.87
CA ALA A 56 16.66 -12.34 1.73
C ALA A 56 17.83 -11.65 2.44
N THR A 57 18.55 -10.79 1.71
CA THR A 57 19.65 -10.00 2.26
C THR A 57 19.15 -8.98 3.30
N GLU A 58 18.04 -8.28 3.03
CA GLU A 58 17.42 -7.35 3.99
C GLU A 58 16.96 -8.06 5.28
N LEU A 59 16.42 -9.28 5.16
CA LEU A 59 16.03 -10.11 6.31
C LEU A 59 17.23 -10.58 7.12
N LEU A 60 18.33 -10.97 6.46
CA LEU A 60 19.57 -11.37 7.13
C LEU A 60 20.14 -10.21 7.95
N VAL A 61 20.28 -9.02 7.34
CA VAL A 61 20.75 -7.82 8.04
C VAL A 61 19.85 -7.45 9.21
N LEU A 62 18.53 -7.61 9.06
CA LEU A 62 17.56 -7.39 10.13
C LEU A 62 17.74 -8.40 11.28
N ALA A 63 17.97 -9.67 10.98
CA ALA A 63 18.20 -10.72 11.98
C ALA A 63 19.52 -10.50 12.74
N GLU A 64 20.62 -10.21 12.05
CA GLU A 64 21.91 -9.90 12.69
C GLU A 64 21.82 -8.68 13.62
N ARG A 65 21.08 -7.66 13.17
CA ARG A 65 20.83 -6.45 13.96
C ARG A 65 19.99 -6.74 15.18
N ARG A 66 18.91 -7.51 15.02
CA ARG A 66 18.10 -8.01 16.14
C ARG A 66 19.00 -8.71 17.15
N ASP A 67 19.83 -9.67 16.74
CA ASP A 67 20.65 -10.46 17.66
C ASP A 67 21.67 -9.60 18.40
N SER A 68 22.22 -8.58 17.73
CA SER A 68 23.11 -7.60 18.35
C SER A 68 22.39 -6.74 19.39
N ILE A 69 21.18 -6.28 19.08
CA ILE A 69 20.35 -5.52 20.03
C ILE A 69 19.93 -6.39 21.20
N MET A 70 19.50 -7.63 20.97
CA MET A 70 19.09 -8.54 22.04
C MET A 70 20.25 -8.86 22.98
N ARG A 71 21.49 -9.00 22.47
CA ARG A 71 22.68 -9.13 23.32
C ARG A 71 22.91 -7.89 24.20
N LEU A 72 22.71 -6.69 23.65
CA LEU A 72 22.80 -5.44 24.42
C LEU A 72 21.69 -5.34 25.49
N LEU A 73 20.50 -5.86 25.21
CA LEU A 73 19.37 -5.84 26.14
C LEU A 73 19.47 -6.91 27.23
N ALA A 74 20.08 -8.06 26.95
CA ALA A 74 20.15 -9.19 27.89
C ALA A 74 20.84 -8.86 29.22
N GLY A 75 21.76 -7.89 29.23
CA GLY A 75 22.46 -7.44 30.44
C GLY A 75 21.81 -6.26 31.17
N ARG A 76 20.62 -5.81 30.73
CA ARG A 76 20.02 -4.57 31.23
C ARG A 76 18.69 -4.84 31.93
N GLU A 77 18.58 -4.40 33.17
CA GLU A 77 17.29 -4.30 33.83
C GLU A 77 16.51 -3.13 33.23
N TRP A 78 15.32 -3.40 32.72
CA TRP A 78 14.38 -2.40 32.20
C TRP A 78 12.96 -2.80 32.56
N PRO A 79 12.15 -1.87 33.13
CA PRO A 79 10.81 -2.20 33.61
C PRO A 79 9.93 -2.81 32.52
N ALA A 80 9.07 -3.74 32.94
CA ALA A 80 8.18 -4.52 32.08
C ALA A 80 7.11 -3.69 31.33
N GLU A 81 7.08 -2.37 31.51
CA GLU A 81 6.12 -1.42 30.94
C GLU A 81 6.85 -0.14 30.45
N SER A 82 8.13 -0.26 30.12
CA SER A 82 8.94 0.86 29.65
C SER A 82 9.15 0.84 28.14
N LEU A 83 9.12 2.03 27.54
CA LEU A 83 9.67 2.29 26.22
C LEU A 83 11.17 2.58 26.39
N LEU A 84 12.02 1.65 26.01
CA LEU A 84 13.47 1.91 25.93
C LEU A 84 13.80 2.51 24.59
N VAL A 85 14.59 3.59 24.61
CA VAL A 85 15.15 4.18 23.41
C VAL A 85 16.62 3.84 23.35
N LEU A 86 17.04 3.20 22.26
CA LEU A 86 18.44 3.02 21.89
C LEU A 86 18.71 3.89 20.66
N ALA A 87 19.75 4.70 20.71
CA ALA A 87 20.15 5.52 19.57
C ALA A 87 21.61 5.30 19.25
N ASP A 88 21.90 5.12 17.96
CA ASP A 88 23.26 5.13 17.43
C ASP A 88 23.94 6.46 17.82
N PRO A 89 25.12 6.42 18.46
CA PRO A 89 25.83 7.62 18.90
C PRO A 89 26.22 8.55 17.74
N GLY A 90 26.26 8.04 16.50
CA GLY A 90 26.47 8.86 15.30
C GLY A 90 25.28 9.74 14.91
N LEU A 91 24.10 9.57 15.54
CA LEU A 91 22.93 10.39 15.26
C LEU A 91 22.96 11.71 16.05
N PRO A 92 22.65 12.86 15.41
CA PRO A 92 22.60 14.13 16.11
C PRO A 92 21.42 14.18 17.10
N ALA A 93 21.63 14.80 18.26
CA ALA A 93 20.67 14.83 19.37
C ALA A 93 19.27 15.34 18.97
N TRP A 94 19.19 16.39 18.14
CA TRP A 94 17.92 16.93 17.66
C TRP A 94 17.09 15.89 16.88
N ARG A 95 17.74 14.97 16.16
CA ARG A 95 17.09 13.94 15.36
C ARG A 95 16.59 12.80 16.22
N VAL A 96 17.39 12.42 17.22
CA VAL A 96 16.97 11.50 18.27
C VAL A 96 15.72 12.05 18.93
N GLN A 97 15.74 13.31 19.38
CA GLN A 97 14.60 13.95 20.03
C GLN A 97 13.37 14.02 19.11
N ALA A 98 13.52 14.48 17.87
CA ALA A 98 12.42 14.57 16.90
C ALA A 98 11.77 13.20 16.63
N SER A 99 12.56 12.12 16.66
CA SER A 99 12.04 10.77 16.43
C SER A 99 11.42 10.14 17.67
N VAL A 100 11.96 10.44 18.85
CA VAL A 100 11.51 9.87 20.13
C VAL A 100 10.22 10.51 20.63
N GLN A 101 10.02 11.82 20.43
CA GLN A 101 8.87 12.53 20.98
C GLN A 101 7.51 11.97 20.51
N PRO A 102 7.26 11.78 19.20
CA PRO A 102 6.01 11.16 18.76
C PRO A 102 5.85 9.73 19.26
N MET A 103 6.96 9.01 19.49
CA MET A 103 6.95 7.65 20.04
C MET A 103 6.58 7.58 21.49
N ARG A 104 7.07 8.52 22.26
CA ARG A 104 6.65 8.68 23.63
C ARG A 104 5.15 9.01 23.70
N ARG A 105 4.66 9.94 22.87
CA ARG A 105 3.22 10.24 22.78
C ARG A 105 2.39 9.02 22.39
N GLN A 106 2.82 8.24 21.40
CA GLN A 106 2.11 7.03 20.98
C GLN A 106 2.16 5.93 22.06
N TRP A 107 3.27 5.82 22.79
CA TRP A 107 3.42 4.89 23.91
C TRP A 107 2.47 5.26 25.06
N GLU A 108 2.48 6.53 25.47
CA GLU A 108 1.59 7.06 26.50
C GLU A 108 0.12 6.91 26.12
N SER A 109 -0.22 7.17 24.85
CA SER A 109 -1.58 7.00 24.32
C SER A 109 -2.01 5.54 24.22
N ALA A 110 -1.07 4.61 24.00
CA ALA A 110 -1.37 3.20 23.94
C ALA A 110 -1.81 2.63 25.31
N GLN A 111 -1.44 3.32 26.40
CA GLN A 111 -1.66 2.87 27.79
C GLN A 111 -1.26 1.40 27.94
N PRO A 112 0.05 1.09 27.83
CA PRO A 112 0.54 -0.27 27.97
C PRO A 112 0.13 -0.79 29.35
N VAL A 113 -0.68 -1.83 29.36
CA VAL A 113 -1.21 -2.46 30.59
C VAL A 113 -1.02 -3.96 30.57
N THR A 114 -0.28 -4.50 29.59
CA THR A 114 0.03 -5.92 29.55
C THR A 114 1.33 -6.16 30.31
N PRO A 115 1.28 -6.73 31.52
CA PRO A 115 2.50 -6.95 32.29
C PRO A 115 3.44 -7.87 31.52
N GLY A 116 4.70 -7.50 31.45
CA GLY A 116 5.75 -8.33 30.88
C GLY A 116 6.09 -8.04 29.41
N TYR A 117 5.32 -7.22 28.69
CA TYR A 117 5.63 -6.84 27.30
C TYR A 117 6.44 -5.56 27.23
N ARG A 118 7.58 -5.61 26.52
CA ARG A 118 8.54 -4.51 26.44
C ARG A 118 8.66 -4.03 25.01
N VAL A 119 8.89 -2.74 24.83
CA VAL A 119 9.15 -2.15 23.51
C VAL A 119 10.46 -1.41 23.53
N ALA A 120 11.38 -1.80 22.66
CA ALA A 120 12.62 -1.06 22.40
C ALA A 120 12.52 -0.35 21.05
N PHE A 121 12.63 0.98 21.08
CA PHE A 121 12.73 1.83 19.91
C PHE A 121 14.20 2.12 19.62
N VAL A 122 14.67 1.65 18.47
CA VAL A 122 16.08 1.64 18.09
C VAL A 122 16.28 2.53 16.87
N LEU A 123 17.02 3.61 17.06
CA LEU A 123 17.38 4.58 16.03
C LEU A 123 18.78 4.25 15.51
N VAL A 124 18.91 3.99 14.21
CA VAL A 124 20.18 3.54 13.62
C VAL A 124 20.60 4.42 12.45
N SER A 125 21.88 4.82 12.39
CA SER A 125 22.44 5.53 11.24
C SER A 125 22.77 4.57 10.09
N ALA A 126 22.53 4.97 8.84
CA ALA A 126 22.91 4.17 7.66
C ALA A 126 24.42 3.99 7.51
N THR A 127 25.26 4.82 8.14
CA THR A 127 26.71 4.59 8.16
C THR A 127 27.07 3.24 8.79
N SER A 128 26.29 2.78 9.79
CA SER A 128 26.45 1.43 10.36
C SER A 128 26.09 0.32 9.37
N LEU A 129 25.22 0.59 8.39
CA LEU A 129 24.72 -0.38 7.41
C LEU A 129 25.67 -0.56 6.21
N ALA A 130 26.48 0.47 5.90
CA ALA A 130 27.41 0.43 4.77
C ALA A 130 28.54 -0.60 4.95
N ILE A 131 28.87 -0.96 6.20
CA ILE A 131 29.97 -1.88 6.55
C ILE A 131 29.79 -3.27 5.92
N HIS A 132 28.55 -3.69 5.61
CA HIS A 132 28.28 -4.98 4.99
C HIS A 132 28.26 -4.96 3.45
N GLY A 133 28.63 -3.85 2.78
CA GLY A 133 28.71 -3.78 1.31
C GLY A 133 27.37 -3.88 0.57
N ILE A 134 26.25 -3.93 1.31
CA ILE A 134 24.90 -4.20 0.79
C ILE A 134 24.10 -2.90 0.57
N TYR A 135 24.59 -1.74 1.03
CA TYR A 135 23.83 -0.49 0.97
C TYR A 135 23.83 0.12 -0.44
N ARG A 136 22.94 -0.41 -1.30
CA ARG A 136 22.60 0.16 -2.61
C ARG A 136 21.23 0.84 -2.52
N GLY A 137 21.17 1.98 -1.84
CA GLY A 137 19.96 2.82 -1.91
C GLY A 137 19.95 3.98 -0.93
N ALA A 138 20.01 5.20 -1.48
CA ALA A 138 19.42 6.39 -0.90
C ALA A 138 17.90 6.19 -0.81
N GLY A 139 17.42 5.64 0.31
CA GLY A 139 16.00 5.45 0.59
C GLY A 139 15.55 6.31 1.76
N ALA A 140 14.26 6.65 1.81
CA ALA A 140 13.65 7.28 2.98
C ALA A 140 13.89 6.46 4.26
N ALA A 141 13.84 7.11 5.43
CA ALA A 141 13.90 6.40 6.71
C ALA A 141 12.86 5.27 6.77
N ARG A 142 13.31 4.03 7.04
CA ARG A 142 12.44 2.86 7.13
C ARG A 142 12.17 2.51 8.58
N VAL A 143 10.92 2.20 8.90
CA VAL A 143 10.53 1.66 10.21
C VAL A 143 10.24 0.17 10.06
N ARG A 144 10.97 -0.66 10.80
CA ARG A 144 10.81 -2.13 10.82
C ARG A 144 10.39 -2.57 12.21
N HIS A 145 9.64 -3.66 12.28
CA HIS A 145 9.21 -4.22 13.56
C HIS A 145 9.70 -5.65 13.68
N VAL A 146 10.32 -5.99 14.81
CA VAL A 146 10.66 -7.36 15.17
C VAL A 146 9.71 -7.77 16.29
N LEU A 147 8.86 -8.74 15.99
CA LEU A 147 7.84 -9.20 16.92
C LEU A 147 8.45 -10.04 18.05
N PRO A 148 7.76 -10.16 19.20
CA PRO A 148 8.22 -10.95 20.33
C PRO A 148 8.62 -12.40 19.98
N ASP A 149 7.95 -13.04 19.01
CA ASP A 149 8.27 -14.41 18.59
C ASP A 149 9.65 -14.54 17.93
N ALA A 150 10.20 -13.43 17.42
CA ALA A 150 11.55 -13.38 16.88
C ALA A 150 12.59 -12.98 17.94
N THR A 151 12.20 -12.60 19.16
CA THR A 151 13.09 -12.14 20.24
C THR A 151 13.08 -13.11 21.42
N ASP A 152 12.75 -12.63 22.63
CA ASP A 152 12.64 -13.39 23.89
C ASP A 152 11.18 -13.76 24.24
N GLY A 153 10.25 -13.64 23.29
CA GLY A 153 8.83 -13.87 23.49
C GLY A 153 8.09 -12.72 24.19
N ARG A 154 8.78 -11.64 24.58
CA ARG A 154 8.21 -10.50 25.34
C ARG A 154 8.61 -9.13 24.80
N THR A 155 9.71 -9.06 24.07
CA THR A 155 10.31 -7.81 23.61
C THR A 155 9.94 -7.57 22.15
N CYS A 156 9.25 -6.47 21.87
CA CYS A 156 9.03 -6.00 20.51
C CYS A 156 10.08 -4.92 20.16
N LEU A 157 10.80 -5.08 19.06
CA LEU A 157 11.75 -4.07 18.60
C LEU A 157 11.12 -3.24 17.49
N VAL A 158 11.30 -1.93 17.57
CA VAL A 158 10.96 -0.98 16.51
C VAL A 158 12.26 -0.36 16.03
N LEU A 159 12.67 -0.65 14.80
CA LEU A 159 13.93 -0.20 14.22
C LEU A 159 13.66 0.91 13.22
N ARG A 160 14.25 2.09 13.42
CA ARG A 160 14.19 3.19 12.47
C ARG A 160 15.58 3.46 11.91
N ASP A 161 15.76 3.16 10.63
CA ASP A 161 16.99 3.41 9.90
C ASP A 161 16.97 4.83 9.32
N PHE A 162 18.01 5.64 9.53
CA PHE A 162 18.19 6.94 8.85
C PHE A 162 19.18 6.81 7.71
N SER A 163 18.80 7.17 6.49
CA SER A 163 19.72 7.16 5.35
C SER A 163 20.73 8.31 5.41
N GLY A 164 21.89 8.11 4.76
CA GLY A 164 22.96 9.11 4.67
C GLY A 164 22.45 10.43 4.11
N ASP A 165 21.62 10.41 3.05
CA ASP A 165 21.03 11.60 2.43
C ASP A 165 20.17 12.44 3.39
N GLU A 166 19.46 11.79 4.32
CA GLU A 166 18.74 12.51 5.36
C GLU A 166 19.72 13.18 6.33
N LEU A 167 20.88 12.57 6.60
CA LEU A 167 21.89 13.09 7.53
C LEU A 167 22.73 14.23 6.92
N THR A 168 23.04 14.18 5.62
CA THR A 168 23.98 15.11 4.99
C THR A 168 23.36 16.31 4.27
N ASP A 169 22.23 16.19 3.55
CA ASP A 169 22.13 17.00 2.31
C ASP A 169 20.94 17.99 2.15
N ARG A 170 19.96 18.06 3.07
CA ARG A 170 18.80 18.99 2.88
C ARG A 170 18.39 19.89 4.03
N ALA A 171 18.74 19.57 5.28
CA ALA A 171 18.40 20.43 6.40
C ALA A 171 19.36 21.62 6.51
N ARG A 172 20.67 21.36 6.37
CA ARG A 172 21.72 22.37 6.52
C ARG A 172 21.72 23.40 5.38
N THR A 173 21.76 22.94 4.14
CA THR A 173 21.79 23.80 2.93
C THR A 173 20.49 24.59 2.72
N ARG A 174 19.36 24.13 3.29
CA ARG A 174 18.04 24.77 3.12
C ARG A 174 17.71 25.76 4.23
N ILE A 175 18.14 25.53 5.46
CA ILE A 175 18.07 26.55 6.53
C ILE A 175 18.93 27.75 6.15
N GLU A 176 20.09 27.51 5.52
CA GLU A 176 20.93 28.59 4.99
C GLU A 176 20.26 29.32 3.80
N ARG A 177 19.55 28.63 2.89
CA ARG A 177 18.79 29.29 1.80
C ARG A 177 17.53 30.02 2.27
N LEU A 178 16.77 29.46 3.20
CA LEU A 178 15.56 30.10 3.73
C LEU A 178 15.85 31.38 4.51
N ARG A 179 17.09 31.56 4.97
CA ARG A 179 17.57 32.81 5.57
C ARG A 179 17.88 33.90 4.53
N ILE A 180 17.96 33.55 3.24
CA ILE A 180 18.33 34.45 2.14
C ILE A 180 17.09 34.87 1.31
N GLU A 181 15.99 34.12 1.34
CA GLU A 181 14.80 34.32 0.49
C GLU A 181 13.54 34.77 1.26
N ASP A 182 13.68 35.73 2.18
CA ASP A 182 12.58 36.34 2.96
C ASP A 182 11.59 37.19 2.12
N SER A 183 11.62 37.06 0.79
CA SER A 183 10.87 37.86 -0.18
C SER A 183 9.83 37.08 -1.02
N LEU A 184 9.66 35.77 -0.80
CA LEU A 184 8.68 34.90 -1.49
C LEU A 184 7.72 34.19 -0.51
N GLY A 185 6.99 34.99 0.29
CA GLY A 185 6.25 34.52 1.48
C GLY A 185 5.09 33.53 1.27
N THR A 186 4.54 33.36 0.06
CA THR A 186 3.32 32.51 -0.14
C THR A 186 3.60 31.09 -0.62
N VAL A 187 4.64 30.85 -1.42
CA VAL A 187 4.97 29.50 -1.92
C VAL A 187 5.71 28.67 -0.85
N ILE A 188 6.45 29.34 0.04
CA ILE A 188 7.22 28.68 1.11
C ILE A 188 6.29 28.17 2.23
N ALA A 189 5.22 28.91 2.55
CA ALA A 189 4.28 28.51 3.60
C ALA A 189 3.57 27.18 3.29
N ASP A 190 3.18 26.96 2.03
CA ASP A 190 2.52 25.72 1.61
C ASP A 190 3.48 24.51 1.61
N ASP A 191 4.74 24.66 1.16
CA ASP A 191 5.73 23.56 1.21
C ASP A 191 6.11 23.21 2.65
N VAL A 192 6.32 24.21 3.51
CA VAL A 192 6.64 24.00 4.94
C VAL A 192 5.46 23.35 5.66
N PHE A 193 4.23 23.82 5.43
CA PHE A 193 3.03 23.24 6.03
C PHE A 193 2.80 21.79 5.57
N GLN A 194 2.91 21.53 4.26
CA GLN A 194 2.77 20.18 3.72
C GLN A 194 3.85 19.23 4.25
N ARG A 195 5.08 19.72 4.45
CA ARG A 195 6.15 18.94 5.07
C ARG A 195 5.89 18.64 6.53
N GLN A 196 5.49 19.64 7.32
CA GLN A 196 5.11 19.39 8.71
C GLN A 196 3.93 18.43 8.81
N GLN A 197 2.96 18.50 7.90
CA GLN A 197 1.85 17.53 7.84
C GLN A 197 2.36 16.13 7.46
N ARG A 198 3.25 16.01 6.48
CA ARG A 198 3.86 14.72 6.10
C ARG A 198 4.71 14.15 7.22
N GLU A 199 5.48 14.99 7.90
CA GLU A 199 6.29 14.63 9.07
C GLU A 199 5.40 14.18 10.22
N ARG A 200 4.37 14.94 10.59
CA ARG A 200 3.36 14.51 11.59
C ARG A 200 2.69 13.19 11.20
N THR A 201 2.31 13.06 9.92
CA THR A 201 1.71 11.82 9.43
C THR A 201 2.71 10.67 9.50
N ARG A 202 4.02 10.92 9.27
CA ARG A 202 5.13 9.96 9.40
C ARG A 202 5.45 9.62 10.86
N GLU A 203 5.31 10.58 11.75
CA GLU A 203 5.55 10.48 13.19
C GLU A 203 4.48 9.62 13.89
N ASN A 204 3.23 9.66 13.43
CA ASN A 204 2.14 8.82 13.95
C ASN A 204 2.27 7.31 13.60
N ARG A 205 3.32 6.92 12.86
CA ARG A 205 3.49 5.59 12.24
C ARG A 205 4.43 4.65 12.97
N THR A 206 4.92 5.06 14.12
CA THR A 206 6.28 4.63 14.49
C THR A 206 6.29 3.45 15.48
N LEU A 207 5.25 3.18 16.30
CA LEU A 207 5.19 1.93 17.12
C LEU A 207 4.49 0.75 16.43
N GLY A 208 3.54 1.03 15.52
CA GLY A 208 2.79 0.03 14.74
C GLY A 208 2.35 -1.21 15.54
N PRO A 209 2.65 -2.44 15.08
CA PRO A 209 2.36 -3.70 15.78
C PRO A 209 2.79 -3.76 17.25
N CYS A 210 3.93 -3.15 17.59
CA CYS A 210 4.46 -3.18 18.94
C CYS A 210 3.56 -2.42 19.92
N ALA A 211 2.88 -1.36 19.47
CA ALA A 211 1.92 -0.64 20.32
C ALA A 211 0.71 -1.53 20.66
N PHE A 212 0.17 -2.27 19.69
CA PHE A 212 -0.94 -3.20 19.95
C PHE A 212 -0.55 -4.31 20.91
N LEU A 213 0.64 -4.88 20.75
CA LEU A 213 1.15 -5.92 21.65
C LEU A 213 1.37 -5.40 23.07
N ALA A 214 1.92 -4.19 23.24
CA ALA A 214 2.08 -3.58 24.55
C ALA A 214 0.74 -3.24 25.21
N ALA A 215 -0.21 -2.71 24.43
CA ALA A 215 -1.52 -2.32 24.93
C ALA A 215 -2.40 -3.54 25.26
N PHE A 216 -2.47 -4.56 24.39
CA PHE A 216 -3.49 -5.61 24.46
C PHE A 216 -2.92 -7.03 24.71
N GLY A 217 -1.60 -7.18 24.65
CA GLY A 217 -0.90 -8.45 24.78
C GLY A 217 -0.90 -9.25 23.47
N PRO A 218 -0.61 -10.56 23.52
CA PRO A 218 -0.57 -11.38 22.33
C PRO A 218 -1.99 -11.54 21.74
N PRO A 219 -2.14 -11.51 20.41
CA PRO A 219 -3.42 -11.80 19.77
C PRO A 219 -3.82 -13.26 19.97
N GLY A 220 -5.12 -13.52 20.02
CA GLY A 220 -5.69 -14.87 19.91
C GLY A 220 -5.43 -15.48 18.53
N ALA A 221 -5.67 -16.78 18.38
CA ALA A 221 -5.30 -17.53 17.17
C ALA A 221 -5.99 -17.00 15.89
N ALA A 222 -7.19 -16.42 16.01
CA ALA A 222 -7.93 -15.82 14.90
C ALA A 222 -7.21 -14.56 14.38
N ALA A 223 -7.03 -13.58 15.27
CA ALA A 223 -6.37 -12.33 14.97
C ALA A 223 -4.93 -12.56 14.52
N ARG A 224 -4.20 -13.49 15.15
CA ARG A 224 -2.83 -13.81 14.78
C ARG A 224 -2.70 -14.33 13.35
N ARG A 225 -3.51 -15.33 12.97
CA ARG A 225 -3.49 -15.87 11.60
C ARG A 225 -3.80 -14.81 10.56
N TRP A 226 -4.78 -13.94 10.84
CA TRP A 226 -5.11 -12.83 9.95
C TRP A 226 -3.96 -11.83 9.82
N LEU A 227 -3.35 -11.43 10.94
CA LEU A 227 -2.17 -10.54 10.95
C LEU A 227 -1.01 -11.14 10.17
N ASP A 228 -0.66 -12.41 10.41
CA ASP A 228 0.42 -13.07 9.69
C ASP A 228 0.13 -13.17 8.19
N SER A 229 -1.12 -13.46 7.80
CA SER A 229 -1.53 -13.52 6.39
C SER A 229 -1.48 -12.17 5.67
N THR A 230 -1.58 -11.07 6.43
CA THR A 230 -1.58 -9.69 5.91
C THR A 230 -0.25 -8.97 6.15
N SER A 231 0.79 -9.68 6.58
CA SER A 231 2.06 -9.10 7.02
C SER A 231 1.85 -7.97 8.04
N TRP A 232 0.87 -8.13 8.94
CA TRP A 232 0.48 -7.17 9.97
C TRP A 232 0.02 -5.82 9.46
N LEU A 233 -0.46 -5.74 8.20
CA LEU A 233 -0.94 -4.50 7.61
C LEU A 233 -1.96 -3.80 8.50
N GLY A 234 -2.93 -4.54 9.05
CA GLY A 234 -3.97 -4.04 9.95
C GLY A 234 -3.50 -3.27 11.19
N ALA A 235 -2.25 -3.51 11.61
CA ALA A 235 -1.64 -2.99 12.83
C ALA A 235 -0.56 -1.93 12.57
N VAL A 236 -0.36 -1.51 11.31
CA VAL A 236 0.71 -0.57 10.93
C VAL A 236 0.51 0.80 11.57
N LYS A 237 -0.73 1.28 11.65
CA LYS A 237 -1.09 2.50 12.36
C LYS A 237 -1.68 2.18 13.72
N ALA A 238 -1.05 2.70 14.78
CA ALA A 238 -1.45 2.50 16.16
C ALA A 238 -1.89 3.82 16.83
N ASN A 239 -2.60 4.68 16.09
CA ASN A 239 -3.05 6.00 16.54
C ASN A 239 -4.55 6.00 16.89
N TRP A 240 -5.01 5.03 17.69
CA TRP A 240 -6.44 4.89 18.00
C TRP A 240 -7.03 5.98 18.90
N LEU A 241 -6.21 6.75 19.63
CA LEU A 241 -6.68 7.90 20.42
C LEU A 241 -6.77 9.21 19.61
N GLU A 242 -5.89 9.37 18.63
CA GLU A 242 -5.95 10.50 17.72
C GLU A 242 -6.91 10.13 16.61
N GLY A 243 -8.15 10.60 16.67
CA GLY A 243 -9.05 10.47 15.53
C GLY A 243 -8.37 11.08 14.31
N GLU A 244 -7.88 10.23 13.38
CA GLU A 244 -7.50 10.71 12.08
C GLU A 244 -8.76 11.38 11.54
N ARG A 245 -8.74 12.72 11.43
CA ARG A 245 -9.76 13.46 10.70
C ARG A 245 -9.61 12.95 9.28
N GLY A 246 -10.39 11.92 8.95
CA GLY A 246 -10.10 10.98 7.86
C GLY A 246 -9.65 11.76 6.64
N LEU A 247 -8.47 11.39 6.10
CA LEU A 247 -7.79 12.02 4.95
C LEU A 247 -8.68 13.08 4.33
N ALA A 248 -8.57 14.29 4.87
CA ALA A 248 -9.64 15.27 4.84
C ALA A 248 -10.39 15.21 3.50
N LYS A 249 -11.73 15.17 3.55
CA LYS A 249 -12.61 15.62 2.46
C LYS A 249 -12.18 16.98 1.86
N ASN A 250 -11.23 17.65 2.52
CA ASN A 250 -10.58 18.90 2.17
C ASN A 250 -9.12 18.76 1.70
N VAL A 251 -8.68 17.60 1.16
CA VAL A 251 -7.74 17.67 0.02
C VAL A 251 -8.55 18.16 -1.18
N THR A 252 -9.14 19.35 -1.03
CA THR A 252 -9.34 20.26 -2.14
C THR A 252 -7.93 20.44 -2.64
N PHE A 253 -7.59 19.68 -3.68
CA PHE A 253 -6.47 20.01 -4.54
C PHE A 253 -6.75 21.44 -4.99
N LYS A 254 -6.26 22.42 -4.23
CA LYS A 254 -6.23 23.82 -4.65
C LYS A 254 -5.59 23.74 -6.01
N ASN A 255 -6.39 24.01 -7.05
CA ASN A 255 -6.05 23.86 -8.46
C ASN A 255 -4.59 24.26 -8.64
N ARG A 256 -3.73 23.26 -8.76
CA ARG A 256 -2.28 23.45 -8.83
C ARG A 256 -2.02 23.94 -10.23
N SER A 257 -2.11 25.26 -10.41
CA SER A 257 -2.16 25.95 -11.69
C SER A 257 -3.35 25.55 -12.56
N ALA A 258 -4.05 26.51 -13.15
CA ALA A 258 -5.05 26.27 -14.19
C ALA A 258 -4.46 25.65 -15.49
N SER A 259 -3.19 25.21 -15.47
CA SER A 259 -2.45 24.67 -16.61
C SER A 259 -2.13 23.17 -16.54
N GLU A 260 -2.39 22.45 -15.44
CA GLU A 260 -2.30 20.97 -15.50
C GLU A 260 -3.53 20.43 -16.26
N PRO A 261 -3.35 19.78 -17.43
CA PRO A 261 -4.48 19.28 -18.21
C PRO A 261 -5.32 18.33 -17.36
N ALA A 262 -6.65 18.40 -17.46
CA ALA A 262 -7.57 17.50 -16.76
C ALA A 262 -7.23 16.00 -16.98
N LEU A 263 -6.65 15.68 -18.15
CA LEU A 263 -6.10 14.36 -18.48
C LEU A 263 -4.96 13.91 -17.56
N THR A 264 -4.12 14.82 -17.08
CA THR A 264 -3.01 14.51 -16.15
C THR A 264 -3.53 14.25 -14.74
N ILE A 265 -4.59 14.95 -14.31
CA ILE A 265 -5.25 14.68 -13.02
C ILE A 265 -6.03 13.36 -13.10
N ALA A 266 -6.74 13.10 -14.20
CA ALA A 266 -7.43 11.84 -14.44
C ALA A 266 -6.44 10.66 -14.56
N ALA A 267 -5.33 10.85 -15.27
CA ALA A 267 -4.25 9.85 -15.35
C ALA A 267 -3.60 9.66 -13.98
N LYS A 268 -3.26 10.72 -13.25
CA LYS A 268 -2.76 10.62 -11.87
C LYS A 268 -3.76 9.91 -10.96
N ARG A 269 -5.08 10.06 -11.13
CA ARG A 269 -6.09 9.30 -10.36
C ARG A 269 -6.29 7.86 -10.83
N MET A 270 -6.03 7.56 -12.10
CA MET A 270 -6.02 6.20 -12.66
C MET A 270 -4.73 5.44 -12.32
N PHE A 271 -3.61 6.15 -12.15
CA PHE A 271 -2.27 5.61 -11.89
C PHE A 271 -1.77 5.83 -10.45
N GLU A 272 -2.39 6.72 -9.68
CA GLU A 272 -2.40 6.66 -8.22
C GLU A 272 -2.85 5.24 -7.91
N PRO A 273 -2.09 4.49 -7.11
CA PRO A 273 -2.39 3.10 -6.84
C PRO A 273 -3.80 3.09 -6.26
N ALA A 274 -4.76 2.75 -7.10
CA ALA A 274 -6.16 2.77 -6.73
C ALA A 274 -6.23 2.00 -5.40
N PRO A 275 -7.06 2.43 -4.42
CA PRO A 275 -7.45 1.50 -3.36
C PRO A 275 -7.73 0.20 -4.07
N GLU A 276 -6.98 -0.86 -3.73
CA GLU A 276 -6.89 -2.09 -4.53
C GLU A 276 -8.27 -2.34 -5.11
N TRP A 277 -8.40 -2.61 -6.41
CA TRP A 277 -9.71 -2.87 -7.05
C TRP A 277 -10.67 -3.67 -6.14
N ARG A 278 -10.12 -4.59 -5.31
CA ARG A 278 -10.75 -5.27 -4.17
C ARG A 278 -11.48 -4.38 -3.16
N GLY A 279 -10.87 -3.32 -2.66
CA GLY A 279 -11.50 -2.32 -1.79
C GLY A 279 -12.66 -1.59 -2.48
N ARG A 280 -12.56 -1.34 -3.80
CA ARG A 280 -13.70 -0.80 -4.56
C ARG A 280 -14.82 -1.81 -4.73
N ILE A 281 -14.49 -3.08 -4.97
CA ILE A 281 -15.48 -4.17 -5.04
C ILE A 281 -16.14 -4.39 -3.68
N CYS A 282 -15.38 -4.37 -2.59
CA CYS A 282 -15.91 -4.38 -1.22
C CYS A 282 -16.87 -3.21 -1.00
N ALA A 283 -16.48 -1.99 -1.39
CA ALA A 283 -17.35 -0.82 -1.29
C ALA A 283 -18.63 -0.95 -2.13
N ALA A 284 -18.60 -1.70 -3.24
CA ALA A 284 -19.72 -1.93 -4.15
C ALA A 284 -20.70 -3.04 -3.70
N SER A 285 -20.61 -3.53 -2.46
CA SER A 285 -21.52 -4.54 -1.88
C SER A 285 -21.44 -5.94 -2.48
N GLU A 286 -20.38 -6.32 -3.19
CA GLU A 286 -20.27 -7.71 -3.64
C GLU A 286 -20.03 -8.63 -2.43
N THR A 287 -20.93 -9.60 -2.20
CA THR A 287 -20.87 -10.52 -1.06
C THR A 287 -19.51 -11.22 -0.99
N GLY A 288 -18.87 -11.22 0.18
CA GLY A 288 -17.56 -11.82 0.40
C GLY A 288 -16.35 -11.03 -0.13
N ALA A 289 -16.53 -9.90 -0.82
CA ALA A 289 -15.41 -9.08 -1.30
C ALA A 289 -14.67 -8.36 -0.18
N CYS A 290 -15.36 -7.94 0.88
CA CYS A 290 -14.75 -7.24 2.01
C CYS A 290 -13.78 -8.11 2.83
N PRO A 291 -14.13 -9.35 3.20
CA PRO A 291 -13.17 -10.28 3.77
C PRO A 291 -11.94 -10.48 2.88
N GLN A 292 -12.12 -10.63 1.57
CA GLN A 292 -11.00 -10.78 0.63
C GLN A 292 -10.11 -9.54 0.57
N PHE A 293 -10.71 -8.34 0.62
CA PHE A 293 -9.97 -7.08 0.66
C PHE A 293 -9.13 -6.96 1.95
N LEU A 294 -9.72 -7.27 3.11
CA LEU A 294 -9.01 -7.24 4.40
C LEU A 294 -8.00 -8.38 4.57
N GLN A 295 -8.17 -9.50 3.88
CA GLN A 295 -7.24 -10.64 3.88
C GLN A 295 -6.16 -10.55 2.81
N ALA A 296 -6.32 -9.66 1.83
CA ALA A 296 -5.33 -9.44 0.79
C ALA A 296 -4.05 -8.90 1.43
N GLY A 297 -3.07 -9.79 1.61
CA GLY A 297 -1.74 -9.40 2.06
C GLY A 297 -1.01 -8.61 0.98
N LEU A 298 -0.30 -7.58 1.40
CA LEU A 298 0.68 -6.88 0.56
C LEU A 298 2.03 -7.63 0.48
N GLY A 299 2.22 -8.63 1.34
CA GLY A 299 3.50 -9.29 1.49
C GLY A 299 3.85 -10.24 0.36
N SER A 300 5.13 -10.20 -0.05
CA SER A 300 5.65 -11.22 -0.96
C SER A 300 5.66 -12.62 -0.30
N ALA A 301 5.91 -13.66 -1.10
CA ALA A 301 6.17 -15.00 -0.58
C ALA A 301 7.30 -15.04 0.47
N VAL A 302 8.28 -14.12 0.37
CA VAL A 302 9.43 -14.05 1.31
C VAL A 302 9.00 -13.47 2.67
N GLU A 303 8.15 -12.45 2.70
CA GLU A 303 7.63 -11.90 3.97
C GLU A 303 6.74 -12.90 4.70
N ARG A 304 5.96 -13.68 3.95
CA ARG A 304 5.16 -14.77 4.52
C ARG A 304 6.01 -15.88 5.15
N ALA A 305 7.27 -16.03 4.72
CA ALA A 305 8.21 -16.98 5.31
C ALA A 305 8.84 -16.49 6.62
N ALA A 306 8.77 -15.19 6.93
CA ALA A 306 9.35 -14.59 8.13
C ALA A 306 8.37 -13.60 8.81
N PRO A 307 7.18 -14.05 9.25
CA PRO A 307 6.12 -13.16 9.76
C PRO A 307 6.51 -12.39 11.02
N ALA A 308 7.50 -12.88 11.78
CA ALA A 308 8.01 -12.22 12.97
C ALA A 308 9.01 -11.08 12.66
N LEU A 309 9.48 -10.97 11.43
CA LEU A 309 10.35 -9.90 10.93
C LEU A 309 9.56 -9.04 9.94
N LEU A 310 8.89 -8.02 10.47
CA LEU A 310 8.08 -7.12 9.66
C LEU A 310 8.96 -6.03 9.06
N ILE A 311 9.23 -6.16 7.77
CA ILE A 311 9.93 -5.15 6.99
C ILE A 311 8.93 -4.04 6.62
N GLY A 312 9.20 -2.81 7.08
CA GLY A 312 8.58 -1.60 6.50
C GLY A 312 8.93 -1.50 5.02
N ASP A 313 7.94 -1.17 4.20
CA ASP A 313 7.92 -1.55 2.79
C ASP A 313 8.98 -0.81 1.96
N ARG A 314 9.58 -1.51 1.00
CA ARG A 314 10.71 -0.99 0.22
C ARG A 314 10.21 -0.13 -0.93
N GLN A 315 10.72 1.10 -1.02
CA GLN A 315 10.61 1.98 -2.19
C GLN A 315 10.98 1.22 -3.48
N ILE A 316 9.98 0.81 -4.27
CA ILE A 316 10.19 0.19 -5.58
C ILE A 316 10.57 1.31 -6.55
N SER A 317 11.86 1.47 -6.81
CA SER A 317 12.34 2.34 -7.89
C SER A 317 12.18 1.60 -9.22
N ARG A 318 11.10 1.89 -9.95
CA ARG A 318 10.97 1.50 -11.37
C ARG A 318 11.39 2.71 -12.23
N ARG A 319 12.49 2.56 -12.98
CA ARG A 319 12.94 3.52 -14.03
C ARG A 319 13.20 4.97 -13.55
N GLY A 320 13.82 5.14 -12.39
CA GLY A 320 14.24 6.48 -11.92
C GLY A 320 13.11 7.31 -11.30
N GLU A 321 11.87 6.84 -11.34
CA GLU A 321 10.77 7.41 -10.58
C GLU A 321 10.65 6.66 -9.24
N SER A 322 11.20 7.28 -8.20
CA SER A 322 11.09 6.82 -6.84
C SER A 322 9.65 7.05 -6.37
N ILE A 323 8.81 6.02 -6.42
CA ILE A 323 7.54 6.04 -5.68
C ILE A 323 7.81 5.48 -4.29
N ASP A 324 7.65 6.35 -3.30
CA ASP A 324 7.77 6.00 -1.88
C ASP A 324 6.62 5.03 -1.51
N THR A 325 6.90 3.73 -1.53
CA THR A 325 5.91 2.68 -1.22
C THR A 325 5.51 2.69 0.25
N ASP A 326 6.34 3.25 1.13
CA ASP A 326 5.94 3.50 2.51
C ASP A 326 4.68 4.37 2.50
N GLU A 327 4.68 5.49 1.77
CA GLU A 327 3.47 6.32 1.64
C GLU A 327 2.26 5.53 1.13
N ARG A 328 2.44 4.54 0.25
CA ARG A 328 1.33 3.71 -0.25
C ARG A 328 0.74 2.81 0.83
N ARG A 329 1.56 2.08 1.57
CA ARG A 329 1.08 1.18 2.63
C ARG A 329 0.44 1.96 3.77
N PHE A 330 0.92 3.17 4.06
CA PHE A 330 0.31 4.05 5.06
C PHE A 330 -0.95 4.77 4.57
N GLN A 331 -1.09 4.97 3.25
CA GLN A 331 -2.33 5.46 2.66
C GLN A 331 -3.34 4.35 2.47
N ASP A 332 -2.92 3.08 2.52
CA ASP A 332 -3.82 1.94 2.51
C ASP A 332 -4.79 2.04 3.70
N PRO A 333 -6.11 2.11 3.45
CA PRO A 333 -7.13 2.08 4.49
C PRO A 333 -6.91 0.95 5.51
N ARG A 334 -6.45 -0.22 5.05
CA ARG A 334 -6.23 -1.40 5.89
C ARG A 334 -5.19 -1.14 6.97
N SER A 335 -4.26 -0.22 6.75
CA SER A 335 -3.21 0.10 7.72
C SER A 335 -3.72 0.62 9.07
N ARG A 336 -4.93 1.19 9.10
CA ARG A 336 -5.60 1.70 10.31
C ARG A 336 -6.76 0.84 10.79
N PHE A 337 -7.04 -0.30 10.15
CA PHE A 337 -8.22 -1.09 10.45
C PHE A 337 -8.34 -1.42 11.95
N LEU A 338 -7.27 -1.91 12.59
CA LEU A 338 -7.32 -2.21 14.03
C LEU A 338 -7.42 -0.96 14.90
N ALA A 339 -6.74 0.13 14.53
CA ALA A 339 -6.86 1.39 15.27
C ALA A 339 -8.30 1.92 15.22
N ASP A 340 -8.96 1.80 14.07
CA ASP A 340 -10.36 2.14 13.92
C ASP A 340 -11.28 1.22 14.75
N LEU A 341 -10.99 -0.08 14.85
CA LEU A 341 -11.74 -0.98 15.73
C LEU A 341 -11.62 -0.64 17.21
N VAL A 342 -10.43 -0.24 17.67
CA VAL A 342 -10.23 0.27 19.04
C VAL A 342 -11.03 1.56 19.24
N ARG A 343 -10.99 2.46 18.26
CA ARG A 343 -11.65 3.77 18.33
C ARG A 343 -13.18 3.67 18.32
N THR A 344 -13.75 2.82 17.46
CA THR A 344 -15.21 2.68 17.33
C THR A 344 -15.80 1.73 18.37
N GLY A 345 -15.10 0.64 18.69
CA GLY A 345 -15.54 -0.36 19.65
C GLY A 345 -15.21 -0.05 21.11
N GLY A 346 -14.24 0.82 21.33
CA GLY A 346 -13.62 1.00 22.63
C GLY A 346 -12.64 -0.13 22.98
N ARG A 347 -11.81 0.15 23.99
CA ARG A 347 -10.70 -0.71 24.42
C ARG A 347 -11.14 -2.13 24.80
N GLU A 348 -12.22 -2.25 25.59
CA GLU A 348 -12.68 -3.55 26.12
C GLU A 348 -13.21 -4.48 25.02
N ARG A 349 -14.04 -3.96 24.11
CA ARG A 349 -14.58 -4.76 22.98
C ARG A 349 -13.45 -5.18 22.06
N PHE A 350 -12.53 -4.27 21.77
CA PHE A 350 -11.35 -4.61 20.99
C PHE A 350 -10.50 -5.68 21.67
N LEU A 351 -10.29 -5.62 22.99
CA LEU A 351 -9.52 -6.64 23.71
C LEU A 351 -10.19 -8.02 23.61
N ARG A 352 -11.52 -8.11 23.69
CA ARG A 352 -12.25 -9.36 23.43
C ARG A 352 -12.03 -9.84 22.00
N PHE A 353 -12.10 -8.94 21.02
CA PHE A 353 -11.87 -9.27 19.60
C PHE A 353 -10.44 -9.75 19.34
N TRP A 354 -9.47 -9.04 19.92
CA TRP A 354 -8.05 -9.32 19.82
C TRP A 354 -7.70 -10.71 20.35
N ARG A 355 -8.32 -11.13 21.46
CA ARG A 355 -8.06 -12.42 22.13
C ARG A 355 -8.97 -13.55 21.70
N ALA A 356 -10.01 -13.26 20.92
CA ALA A 356 -11.00 -14.26 20.56
C ALA A 356 -10.44 -15.34 19.62
N ASN A 357 -11.04 -16.52 19.72
CA ASN A 357 -10.79 -17.66 18.87
C ASN A 357 -11.90 -17.78 17.82
N GLY A 358 -11.57 -18.22 16.61
CA GLY A 358 -12.52 -18.39 15.51
C GLY A 358 -12.02 -17.82 14.19
N SER A 359 -12.95 -17.53 13.28
CA SER A 359 -12.67 -16.74 12.09
C SER A 359 -12.91 -15.25 12.38
N LEU A 360 -12.17 -14.37 11.70
CA LEU A 360 -12.28 -12.92 11.92
C LEU A 360 -13.73 -12.39 11.72
N PRO A 361 -14.48 -12.81 10.67
CA PRO A 361 -15.86 -12.37 10.49
C PRO A 361 -16.79 -12.80 11.64
N GLN A 362 -16.71 -14.07 12.07
CA GLN A 362 -17.53 -14.60 13.16
C GLN A 362 -17.22 -13.92 14.49
N VAL A 363 -15.93 -13.75 14.79
CA VAL A 363 -15.48 -13.06 16.01
C VAL A 363 -15.94 -11.60 16.01
N TYR A 364 -15.85 -10.93 14.86
CA TYR A 364 -16.34 -9.57 14.70
C TYR A 364 -17.85 -9.49 14.99
N GLU A 365 -18.64 -10.32 14.33
CA GLU A 365 -20.10 -10.32 14.48
C GLU A 365 -20.52 -10.63 15.93
N ALA A 366 -19.90 -11.63 16.56
CA ALA A 366 -20.20 -11.99 17.94
C ALA A 366 -19.92 -10.86 18.95
N ILE A 367 -18.96 -9.99 18.68
CA ILE A 367 -18.51 -8.94 19.61
C ILE A 367 -19.18 -7.59 19.33
N TYR A 368 -19.39 -7.29 18.05
CA TYR A 368 -19.91 -6.00 17.60
C TYR A 368 -21.41 -6.05 17.24
N GLY A 369 -22.01 -7.24 17.17
CA GLY A 369 -23.45 -7.42 16.94
C GLY A 369 -23.91 -7.05 15.53
N VAL A 370 -22.97 -6.92 14.58
CA VAL A 370 -23.25 -6.55 13.19
C VAL A 370 -22.47 -7.51 12.28
N PRO A 371 -23.09 -8.03 11.20
CA PRO A 371 -22.38 -8.87 10.23
C PRO A 371 -21.13 -8.17 9.72
N ALA A 372 -20.01 -8.89 9.70
CA ALA A 372 -18.71 -8.34 9.33
C ALA A 372 -18.70 -7.73 7.93
N ASP A 373 -19.37 -8.35 6.97
CA ASP A 373 -19.46 -7.84 5.59
C ASP A 373 -20.09 -6.44 5.52
N VAL A 374 -21.17 -6.22 6.28
CA VAL A 374 -21.87 -4.92 6.34
C VAL A 374 -20.98 -3.87 7.00
N ALA A 375 -20.37 -4.20 8.13
CA ALA A 375 -19.53 -3.25 8.87
C ALA A 375 -18.24 -2.90 8.11
N TRP A 376 -17.59 -3.89 7.49
CA TRP A 376 -16.35 -3.68 6.76
C TRP A 376 -16.56 -2.98 5.42
N GLN A 377 -17.71 -3.19 4.78
CA GLN A 377 -18.11 -2.38 3.63
C GLN A 377 -18.24 -0.91 4.03
N GLN A 378 -19.01 -0.63 5.08
CA GLN A 378 -19.23 0.74 5.56
C GLN A 378 -17.89 1.40 5.95
N TRP A 379 -17.05 0.67 6.70
CA TRP A 379 -15.71 1.13 7.05
C TRP A 379 -14.85 1.42 5.80
N THR A 380 -14.95 0.58 4.77
CA THR A 380 -14.20 0.75 3.51
C THR A 380 -14.68 2.00 2.75
N LEU A 381 -15.99 2.24 2.68
CA LEU A 381 -16.59 3.44 2.10
C LEU A 381 -16.11 4.71 2.82
N GLU A 382 -16.17 4.70 4.15
CA GLU A 382 -15.68 5.82 4.97
C GLU A 382 -14.19 6.03 4.81
N SER A 383 -13.43 4.94 4.62
CA SER A 383 -11.97 5.01 4.59
C SER A 383 -11.39 5.45 3.27
N ILE A 384 -12.07 5.16 2.17
CA ILE A 384 -11.68 5.55 0.81
C ILE A 384 -12.21 6.95 0.45
N GLY A 385 -13.15 7.51 1.23
CA GLY A 385 -13.71 8.84 1.02
C GLY A 385 -15.04 8.88 0.27
N GLY A 386 -15.87 7.84 0.43
CA GLY A 386 -17.14 7.67 -0.26
C GLY A 386 -16.97 7.16 -1.69
N PRO A 387 -18.05 6.76 -2.37
CA PRO A 387 -17.99 6.47 -3.79
C PRO A 387 -17.62 7.78 -4.49
N MET A 388 -16.36 7.93 -4.90
CA MET A 388 -16.05 8.80 -6.03
C MET A 388 -17.07 8.41 -7.09
N GLY A 389 -17.91 9.34 -7.53
CA GLY A 389 -19.02 9.07 -8.45
C GLY A 389 -18.52 8.34 -9.69
N MET A 390 -18.41 7.02 -9.58
CA MET A 390 -18.24 6.12 -10.69
C MET A 390 -19.62 6.22 -11.30
N GLY A 391 -19.72 6.96 -12.41
CA GLY A 391 -20.91 6.92 -13.24
C GLY A 391 -21.34 5.47 -13.44
N PRO A 392 -22.63 5.22 -13.71
CA PRO A 392 -23.24 3.88 -13.67
C PRO A 392 -22.27 2.85 -14.22
N SER A 393 -21.78 1.97 -13.34
CA SER A 393 -20.81 0.94 -13.73
C SER A 393 -21.47 0.13 -14.84
N PHE A 394 -20.92 0.19 -16.04
CA PHE A 394 -21.32 -0.67 -17.15
C PHE A 394 -21.14 -2.11 -16.66
N SER A 395 -22.23 -2.80 -16.33
CA SER A 395 -22.15 -4.21 -16.03
C SER A 395 -21.67 -4.92 -17.29
N VAL A 396 -20.75 -5.87 -17.16
CA VAL A 396 -20.26 -6.65 -18.31
C VAL A 396 -21.43 -7.29 -19.06
N GLN A 397 -22.47 -7.70 -18.31
CA GLN A 397 -23.72 -8.20 -18.86
C GLN A 397 -24.47 -7.16 -19.70
N GLY A 398 -24.56 -5.91 -19.23
CA GLY A 398 -25.15 -4.81 -19.99
C GLY A 398 -24.36 -4.47 -21.25
N GLY A 399 -23.02 -4.51 -21.18
CA GLY A 399 -22.14 -4.34 -22.34
C GLY A 399 -22.35 -5.43 -23.39
N LEU A 400 -22.42 -6.70 -22.97
CA LEU A 400 -22.68 -7.84 -23.86
C LEU A 400 -24.08 -7.77 -24.47
N ALA A 401 -25.10 -7.36 -23.70
CA ALA A 401 -26.45 -7.18 -24.21
C ALA A 401 -26.52 -6.08 -25.28
N ALA A 402 -25.85 -4.94 -25.04
CA ALA A 402 -25.78 -3.85 -26.02
C ALA A 402 -25.06 -4.27 -27.31
N LEU A 403 -23.96 -5.03 -27.18
CA LEU A 403 -23.25 -5.61 -28.32
C LEU A 403 -24.11 -6.60 -29.09
N GLY A 404 -24.86 -7.47 -28.40
CA GLY A 404 -25.82 -8.38 -29.01
C GLY A 404 -26.90 -7.64 -29.80
N LEU A 405 -27.47 -6.59 -29.22
CA LEU A 405 -28.47 -5.75 -29.90
C LEU A 405 -27.90 -5.03 -31.12
N ALA A 406 -26.66 -4.54 -31.05
CA ALA A 406 -25.99 -3.93 -32.20
C ALA A 406 -25.80 -4.93 -33.36
N VAL A 407 -25.40 -6.18 -33.06
CA VAL A 407 -25.26 -7.24 -34.07
C VAL A 407 -26.62 -7.57 -34.71
N VAL A 408 -27.68 -7.68 -33.91
CA VAL A 408 -29.04 -7.94 -34.41
C VAL A 408 -29.53 -6.80 -35.31
N ALA A 409 -29.31 -5.55 -34.92
CA ALA A 409 -29.69 -4.39 -35.71
C ALA A 409 -28.96 -4.34 -37.07
N ILE A 410 -27.66 -4.65 -37.08
CA ILE A 410 -26.87 -4.74 -38.32
C ILE A 410 -27.40 -5.87 -39.21
N ALA A 411 -27.68 -7.05 -38.65
CA ALA A 411 -28.22 -8.18 -39.40
C ALA A 411 -29.59 -7.86 -40.01
N ALA A 412 -30.47 -7.20 -39.26
CA ALA A 412 -31.79 -6.76 -39.74
C ALA A 412 -31.68 -5.73 -40.87
N GLY A 413 -30.73 -4.79 -40.77
CA GLY A 413 -30.44 -3.82 -41.84
C GLY A 413 -29.99 -4.49 -43.15
N ILE A 414 -29.09 -5.47 -43.05
CA ILE A 414 -28.60 -6.25 -44.21
C ILE A 414 -29.75 -7.04 -44.87
N ALA A 415 -30.58 -7.72 -44.08
CA ALA A 415 -31.73 -8.48 -44.58
C ALA A 415 -32.81 -7.60 -45.24
N SER A 416 -32.98 -6.38 -44.75
CA SER A 416 -33.94 -5.42 -45.32
C SER A 416 -33.45 -4.87 -46.67
N PHE A 417 -32.14 -4.65 -46.79
CA PHE A 417 -31.53 -4.15 -48.02
C PHE A 417 -31.55 -5.20 -49.14
N SER A 418 -31.31 -6.47 -48.82
CA SER A 418 -31.37 -7.56 -49.82
C SER A 418 -32.77 -7.76 -50.40
N ARG A 419 -33.83 -7.65 -49.58
CA ARG A 419 -35.23 -7.73 -50.06
C ARG A 419 -35.62 -6.60 -51.02
N ARG A 420 -35.02 -5.41 -50.89
CA ARG A 420 -35.30 -4.28 -51.79
C ARG A 420 -34.60 -4.40 -53.14
N GLN A 421 -33.53 -5.19 -53.27
CA GLN A 421 -32.87 -5.42 -54.56
C GLN A 421 -33.51 -6.55 -55.37
N SER A 422 -34.30 -7.42 -54.73
CA SER A 422 -35.03 -8.52 -55.39
C SER A 422 -36.43 -8.13 -55.88
N ARG A 423 -36.90 -6.92 -55.56
CA ARG A 423 -38.09 -6.30 -56.14
C ARG A 423 -37.63 -5.22 -57.10
#